data_AF-A0A9C9TI18-F1
#
_entry.id   AF-A0A9C9TI18-F1
#
_cell.length_a   1.000
_cell.length_b   1.000
_cell.length_c   1.000
_cell.angle_alpha   90.00
_cell.angle_beta   90.00
_cell.angle_gamma   90.00
#
_symmetry.space_group_name_H-M   'P 1'
#
loop_
_entity.id
_entity.type
_entity.pdbx_description
1 polymer ?
#
loop_
_entity_poly.entity_id
_entity_poly.type
_entity_poly.pdbx_seq_one_letter_code
_entity_poly.pdbx_strand_id
1 'polypeptide(L)'
;MSIKKILLDELPGVVDAIAASVAVIDLDGGKPDRVLACNCHFRRMLGIAATDGVGARLRNLLPGYARQDIHAQIEKCVRTVTPVEIVQALDLEGRTFWWRIAAQPILNGAREPGGV
;
A
#
# COMPACT_ATOMS: atom_id res chain seq x y z
N MET A 1 -2.17 26.24 -8.63
CA MET A 1 -2.36 25.06 -7.76
C MET A 1 -2.46 23.83 -8.66
N SER A 2 -1.54 22.86 -8.58
CA SER A 2 -1.51 21.73 -9.52
C SER A 2 -2.54 20.66 -9.15
N ILE A 3 -3.22 20.08 -10.15
CA ILE A 3 -4.19 18.96 -10.01
C ILE A 3 -3.68 17.80 -9.15
N LYS A 4 -2.38 17.49 -9.23
CA LYS A 4 -1.73 16.47 -8.37
C LYS A 4 -1.90 16.73 -6.87
N LYS A 5 -1.89 18.00 -6.46
CA LYS A 5 -2.00 18.39 -5.05
C LYS A 5 -3.42 18.15 -4.52
N ILE A 6 -4.43 18.52 -5.32
CA ILE A 6 -5.85 18.30 -4.98
C ILE A 6 -6.14 16.81 -4.81
N LEU A 7 -5.65 15.96 -5.72
CA LEU A 7 -5.87 14.52 -5.62
C LEU A 7 -5.19 13.88 -4.39
N LEU A 8 -4.03 14.40 -3.99
CA LEU A 8 -3.33 13.96 -2.79
C LEU A 8 -4.02 14.44 -1.51
N ASP A 9 -4.62 15.64 -1.53
CA ASP A 9 -5.34 16.21 -0.39
C ASP A 9 -6.66 15.44 -0.12
N GLU A 10 -7.32 14.89 -1.16
CA GLU A 10 -8.54 14.08 -1.04
C GLU A 10 -8.30 12.59 -0.77
N LEU A 11 -7.08 12.10 -1.04
CA LEU A 11 -6.72 10.68 -0.92
C LEU A 11 -6.99 10.08 0.47
N PRO A 12 -6.70 10.78 1.60
CA PRO A 12 -7.02 10.27 2.93
C PRO A 12 -8.51 9.98 3.11
N GLY A 13 -9.39 10.88 2.65
CA GLY A 13 -10.84 10.70 2.78
C GLY A 13 -11.36 9.50 2.00
N VAL A 14 -10.84 9.28 0.79
CA VAL A 14 -11.17 8.09 -0.02
C VAL A 14 -10.71 6.81 0.67
N VAL A 15 -9.48 6.80 1.19
CA VAL A 15 -8.89 5.65 1.89
C VAL A 15 -9.65 5.32 3.17
N ASP A 16 -10.04 6.32 3.95
CA ASP A 16 -10.80 6.13 5.19
C ASP A 16 -12.24 5.64 4.94
N ALA A 17 -12.82 5.93 3.77
CA ALA A 17 -14.14 5.42 3.39
C ALA A 17 -14.16 3.91 3.07
N ILE A 18 -12.99 3.29 2.88
CA ILE A 18 -12.86 1.86 2.57
C ILE A 18 -12.94 1.03 3.86
N ALA A 19 -13.92 0.13 3.94
CA ALA A 19 -14.15 -0.74 5.10
C ALA A 19 -13.12 -1.89 5.25
N ALA A 20 -12.25 -2.08 4.27
CA ALA A 20 -11.13 -3.03 4.32
C ALA A 20 -9.84 -2.34 4.75
N SER A 21 -8.87 -3.10 5.27
CA SER A 21 -7.50 -2.59 5.51
C SER A 21 -6.86 -2.14 4.20
N VAL A 22 -6.47 -0.87 4.10
CA VAL A 22 -5.88 -0.32 2.86
C VAL A 22 -4.80 0.73 3.15
N ALA A 23 -3.77 0.72 2.30
CA ALA A 23 -2.75 1.74 2.24
C ALA A 23 -2.39 2.01 0.76
N VAL A 24 -2.12 3.28 0.46
CA VAL A 24 -1.56 3.72 -0.82
C VAL A 24 -0.08 3.97 -0.61
N ILE A 25 0.74 3.35 -1.46
CA ILE A 25 2.19 3.33 -1.32
C ILE A 25 2.80 4.10 -2.49
N ASP A 26 3.69 5.03 -2.17
CA ASP A 26 4.54 5.70 -3.13
C ASP A 26 5.66 4.78 -3.61
N LEU A 27 6.09 5.00 -4.85
CA LEU A 27 7.13 4.21 -5.49
C LEU A 27 8.36 5.09 -5.76
N ASP A 28 9.51 4.64 -5.30
CA ASP A 28 10.82 5.21 -5.65
C ASP A 28 11.55 4.27 -6.61
N GLY A 29 11.77 4.71 -7.85
CA GLY A 29 12.39 3.88 -8.89
C GLY A 29 11.65 2.56 -9.17
N GLY A 30 10.32 2.53 -9.01
CA GLY A 30 9.49 1.34 -9.19
C GLY A 30 9.46 0.40 -7.97
N LYS A 31 10.06 0.78 -6.85
CA LYS A 31 10.05 0.02 -5.60
C LYS A 31 9.19 0.71 -4.54
N PRO A 32 8.45 -0.03 -3.71
CA PRO A 32 7.68 0.59 -2.63
C PRO A 32 8.58 1.30 -1.63
N ASP A 33 8.31 2.57 -1.35
CA ASP A 33 9.03 3.38 -0.36
C ASP A 33 8.12 3.81 0.79
N ARG A 34 7.27 4.82 0.58
CA ARG A 34 6.50 5.48 1.65
C ARG A 34 5.01 5.25 1.54
N VAL A 35 4.31 5.24 2.67
CA VAL A 35 2.86 5.26 2.71
C VAL A 35 2.38 6.69 2.44
N LEU A 36 1.59 6.91 1.38
CA LEU A 36 0.96 8.19 1.06
C LEU A 36 -0.33 8.41 1.85
N ALA A 37 -1.13 7.35 2.00
CA ALA A 37 -2.37 7.35 2.75
C ALA A 37 -2.63 5.94 3.30
N CYS A 38 -3.23 5.84 4.48
CA CYS A 38 -3.70 4.56 5.03
C CYS A 38 -4.83 4.80 6.02
N ASN A 39 -5.77 3.85 6.07
CA ASN A 39 -6.93 3.98 6.96
C ASN A 39 -6.68 3.41 8.35
N CYS A 40 -7.64 3.62 9.24
CA CYS A 40 -7.56 3.10 10.61
C CYS A 40 -7.48 1.56 10.66
N HIS A 41 -8.07 0.85 9.69
CA HIS A 41 -8.00 -0.61 9.61
C HIS A 41 -6.58 -1.10 9.33
N PHE A 42 -5.84 -0.44 8.44
CA PHE A 42 -4.43 -0.75 8.17
C PHE A 42 -3.55 -0.53 9.40
N ARG A 43 -3.75 0.57 10.13
CA ARG A 43 -2.98 0.86 11.35
C ARG A 43 -3.24 -0.17 12.45
N ARG A 44 -4.52 -0.50 12.69
CA ARG A 44 -4.93 -1.55 13.64
C ARG A 44 -4.38 -2.91 13.25
N MET A 45 -4.44 -3.23 11.96
CA MET A 45 -3.94 -4.48 11.41
C MET A 45 -2.44 -4.64 11.70
N LEU A 46 -1.64 -3.57 11.58
CA LEU A 46 -0.20 -3.60 11.87
C LEU A 46 0.17 -3.36 13.34
N GLY A 47 -0.79 -3.09 14.22
CA GLY A 47 -0.51 -2.75 15.62
C GLY A 47 0.26 -1.43 15.80
N ILE A 48 0.14 -0.49 14.85
CA ILE A 48 0.81 0.83 14.92
C ILE A 48 -0.14 1.92 15.42
N ALA A 49 0.42 3.00 15.99
CA ALA A 49 -0.39 4.07 16.56
C ALA A 49 -1.21 4.80 15.48
N ALA A 50 -2.33 5.41 15.89
CA ALA A 50 -3.22 6.15 14.99
C ALA A 50 -2.56 7.38 14.34
N THR A 51 -1.46 7.88 14.91
CA THR A 51 -0.63 8.95 14.35
C THR A 51 0.43 8.44 13.37
N ASP A 52 0.70 7.14 13.35
CA ASP A 52 1.80 6.53 12.60
C ASP A 52 1.30 5.86 11.32
N GLY A 53 2.15 5.78 10.30
CA GLY A 53 1.84 5.11 9.04
C GLY A 53 2.07 6.03 7.85
N VAL A 54 1.31 7.11 7.73
CA VAL A 54 1.50 8.10 6.63
C VAL A 54 2.89 8.73 6.72
N GLY A 55 3.58 8.78 5.58
CA GLY A 55 4.97 9.25 5.46
C GLY A 55 6.03 8.25 5.93
N ALA A 56 5.65 7.20 6.67
CA ALA A 56 6.59 6.17 7.10
C ALA A 56 7.04 5.31 5.90
N ARG A 57 8.27 4.80 5.99
CA ARG A 57 8.75 3.80 5.03
C ARG A 57 8.01 2.48 5.26
N LEU A 58 7.42 1.91 4.21
CA LEU A 58 6.65 0.66 4.28
C LEU A 58 7.45 -0.45 4.97
N ARG A 59 8.72 -0.61 4.60
CA ARG A 59 9.62 -1.61 5.20
C ARG A 59 9.74 -1.50 6.72
N ASN A 60 9.56 -0.31 7.30
CA ASN A 60 9.66 -0.12 8.75
C ASN A 60 8.38 -0.56 9.48
N LEU A 61 7.25 -0.64 8.77
CA LEU A 61 5.96 -1.06 9.32
C LEU A 61 5.78 -2.58 9.30
N LEU A 62 6.53 -3.28 8.45
CA LEU A 62 6.42 -4.72 8.27
C LEU A 62 7.37 -5.50 9.22
N PRO A 63 6.97 -6.69 9.70
CA PRO A 63 7.87 -7.61 10.39
C PRO A 63 9.08 -7.98 9.53
N GLY A 64 10.26 -8.10 10.17
CA GLY A 64 11.55 -8.28 9.49
C GLY A 64 11.57 -9.37 8.42
N TYR A 65 10.99 -10.53 8.74
CA TYR A 65 10.99 -11.70 7.87
C TYR A 65 10.03 -11.59 6.67
N ALA A 66 8.97 -10.79 6.76
CA ALA A 66 7.98 -10.65 5.69
C ALA A 66 8.27 -9.50 4.72
N ARG A 67 9.16 -8.58 5.11
CA ARG A 67 9.51 -7.38 4.32
C ARG A 67 9.87 -7.70 2.88
N GLN A 68 10.78 -8.65 2.69
CA GLN A 68 11.32 -8.96 1.37
C GLN A 68 10.25 -9.51 0.44
N ASP A 69 9.43 -10.45 0.94
CA ASP A 69 8.37 -11.07 0.15
C ASP A 69 7.29 -10.05 -0.23
N ILE A 70 6.81 -9.25 0.73
CA ILE A 70 5.80 -8.21 0.45
C ILE A 70 6.34 -7.18 -0.54
N HIS A 71 7.58 -6.72 -0.37
CA HIS A 71 8.23 -5.80 -1.31
C HIS A 71 8.31 -6.41 -2.71
N ALA A 72 8.78 -7.65 -2.84
CA ALA A 72 8.93 -8.31 -4.12
C ALA A 72 7.59 -8.45 -4.87
N GLN A 73 6.49 -8.66 -4.15
CA GLN A 73 5.15 -8.77 -4.75
C GLN A 73 4.62 -7.42 -5.21
N ILE A 74 4.81 -6.35 -4.42
CA ILE A 74 4.45 -5.00 -4.85
C ILE A 74 5.29 -4.59 -6.07
N GLU A 75 6.61 -4.88 -6.06
CA GLU A 75 7.49 -4.63 -7.20
C GLU A 75 7.04 -5.41 -8.44
N LYS A 76 6.62 -6.67 -8.28
CA LYS A 76 6.05 -7.48 -9.37
C LYS A 76 4.77 -6.82 -9.91
N CYS A 77 3.84 -6.44 -9.04
CA CYS A 77 2.57 -5.81 -9.39
C CYS A 77 2.78 -4.55 -10.25
N VAL A 78 3.70 -3.68 -9.83
CA VAL A 78 4.05 -2.45 -10.54
C VAL A 78 4.73 -2.77 -11.87
N ARG A 79 5.73 -3.64 -11.88
CA ARG A 79 6.51 -3.97 -13.08
C ARG A 79 5.67 -4.62 -14.17
N THR A 80 4.73 -5.50 -13.81
CA THR A 80 3.87 -6.19 -14.77
C THR A 80 2.56 -5.46 -15.03
N VAL A 81 2.27 -4.39 -14.29
CA VAL A 81 0.99 -3.66 -14.34
C VAL A 81 -0.18 -4.64 -14.19
N THR A 82 -0.04 -5.61 -13.28
CA THR A 82 -1.04 -6.66 -13.05
C THR A 82 -1.26 -6.79 -11.56
N PRO A 83 -2.52 -6.91 -11.10
CA PRO A 83 -2.81 -7.23 -9.72
C PRO A 83 -2.07 -8.48 -9.25
N VAL A 84 -1.60 -8.46 -8.01
CA VAL A 84 -1.07 -9.64 -7.33
C VAL A 84 -1.83 -9.86 -6.04
N GLU A 85 -1.96 -11.12 -5.66
CA GLU A 85 -2.51 -11.53 -4.38
C GLU A 85 -1.55 -12.52 -3.73
N ILE A 86 -1.31 -12.35 -2.44
CA ILE A 86 -0.53 -13.29 -1.63
C ILE A 86 -1.26 -13.60 -0.32
N VAL A 87 -1.00 -14.79 0.19
CA VAL A 87 -1.38 -15.16 1.55
C VAL A 87 -0.10 -15.30 2.36
N GLN A 88 0.01 -14.55 3.47
CA GLN A 88 1.20 -14.55 4.32
C GLN A 88 0.84 -14.57 5.80
N ALA A 89 1.56 -15.38 6.57
CA ALA A 89 1.50 -15.39 8.02
C ALA A 89 2.33 -14.24 8.60
N LEU A 90 1.71 -13.43 9.45
CA LEU A 90 2.31 -12.27 10.09
C LEU A 90 2.14 -12.35 11.61
N ASP A 91 3.26 -12.31 12.32
CA ASP A 91 3.37 -12.35 13.76
C ASP A 91 3.39 -10.92 14.27
N LEU A 92 2.32 -10.55 14.96
CA LEU A 92 2.11 -9.22 15.49
C LEU A 92 1.60 -9.35 16.91
N GLU A 93 2.20 -8.58 17.82
CA GLU A 93 1.85 -8.60 19.26
C GLU A 93 1.82 -10.01 19.87
N GLY A 94 2.73 -10.89 19.42
CA GLY A 94 2.83 -12.27 19.92
C GLY A 94 1.75 -13.22 19.38
N ARG A 95 0.99 -12.83 18.34
CA ARG A 95 -0.02 -13.65 17.68
C ARG A 95 0.22 -13.74 16.18
N THR A 96 0.00 -14.92 15.60
CA THR A 96 0.08 -15.12 14.16
C THR A 96 -1.27 -14.84 13.49
N PHE A 97 -1.25 -14.00 12.46
CA PHE A 97 -2.39 -13.69 11.61
C PHE A 97 -2.12 -14.12 10.17
N TRP A 98 -3.09 -14.77 9.53
CA TRP A 98 -3.00 -15.12 8.11
C TRP A 98 -3.65 -14.03 7.28
N TRP A 99 -2.85 -13.24 6.58
CA TRP A 99 -3.34 -12.13 5.77
C TRP A 99 -3.41 -12.50 4.32
N ARG A 100 -4.50 -12.08 3.68
CA ARG A 100 -4.63 -12.04 2.23
C ARG A 100 -4.37 -10.62 1.77
N ILE A 101 -3.21 -10.40 1.17
CA ILE A 101 -2.74 -9.08 0.72
C ILE A 101 -2.93 -9.02 -0.79
N ALA A 102 -3.75 -8.08 -1.24
CA ALA A 102 -3.90 -7.77 -2.66
C ALA A 102 -3.26 -6.42 -2.96
N ALA A 103 -2.42 -6.35 -3.99
CA ALA A 103 -1.83 -5.10 -4.46
C ALA A 103 -2.35 -4.81 -5.87
N GLN A 104 -2.83 -3.58 -6.07
CA GLN A 104 -3.36 -3.07 -7.32
C GLN A 104 -2.45 -1.93 -7.81
N PRO A 105 -1.99 -1.93 -9.07
CA PRO A 105 -1.19 -0.83 -9.58
C PRO A 105 -2.08 0.39 -9.83
N ILE A 106 -1.74 1.54 -9.25
CA ILE A 106 -2.43 2.81 -9.52
C ILE A 106 -1.65 3.52 -10.62
N LEU A 107 -2.27 3.62 -11.79
CA LEU A 107 -1.69 4.31 -12.93
C LEU A 107 -2.12 5.77 -12.91
N ASN A 108 -1.17 6.67 -13.15
CA ASN A 108 -1.53 8.05 -13.48
C ASN A 108 -2.24 8.00 -14.83
N GLY A 109 -3.46 8.54 -14.91
CA GLY A 109 -4.32 8.51 -16.09
C GLY A 109 -3.68 9.21 -17.29
N ALA A 110 -2.78 8.50 -17.96
CA ALA A 110 -2.22 8.83 -19.26
C ALA A 110 -2.08 7.50 -20.01
N ARG A 111 -3.22 6.94 -20.41
CA ARG A 111 -3.26 5.99 -21.52
C ARG A 111 -4.50 6.27 -22.36
N GLU A 112 -4.31 7.03 -23.43
CA GLU A 112 -4.64 6.63 -24.80
C GLU A 112 -3.57 7.26 -25.73
N PRO A 113 -2.95 6.48 -26.63
CA PRO A 113 -3.64 6.14 -27.88
C PRO A 113 -3.55 4.65 -28.21
N GLY A 114 -4.69 4.04 -28.53
CA GLY A 114 -4.77 2.70 -29.12
C GLY A 114 -5.53 1.72 -28.25
N GLY A 115 -6.86 1.76 -28.38
CA GLY A 115 -7.64 0.54 -28.26
C GLY A 115 -7.21 -0.48 -29.32
N VAL A 116 -7.27 -1.75 -28.94
CA VAL A 116 -7.30 -2.90 -29.85
C VAL A 116 -8.48 -3.74 -29.41
#